data_AF-A0A653HMY7-F1
#
_entry.id   AF-A0A653HMY7-F1
#
_cell.length_a   1.000
_cell.length_b   1.000
_cell.length_c   1.000
_cell.angle_alpha   90.00
_cell.angle_beta   90.00
_cell.angle_gamma   90.00
#
_symmetry.space_group_name_H-M   'P 1'
#
loop_
_entity.id
_entity.type
_entity.pdbx_description
1 polymer ?
#
loop_
_entity_poly.entity_id
_entity_poly.type
_entity_poly.pdbx_seq_one_letter_code
_entity_poly.pdbx_strand_id
1 'polypeptide(L)'
;MMLCKFFYFFFLYIFTIDFKYVNCFYLPKLCRVNFFRLSESNDAASYSDGHEKYMQEKKMKQLKLKSENKTVKQLRITPRIAANDLLIKINCAKQFLLRRHRVKFILTLKGREYTNTENVKRIFSKISEELKSYGNSESMRQSGNVVTQLFNLKAKIKKIEN
;
A
#
# COMPACT_ATOMS: atom_id res chain seq x y z
N MET A 1 -44.21 -25.39 -36.02
CA MET A 1 -43.45 -25.52 -37.28
C MET A 1 -42.87 -24.16 -37.74
N MET A 2 -42.07 -23.48 -36.90
CA MET A 2 -41.35 -22.25 -37.30
C MET A 2 -39.97 -22.12 -36.61
N LEU A 3 -39.40 -23.25 -36.13
CA LEU A 3 -37.99 -23.33 -35.71
C LEU A 3 -37.02 -23.53 -36.90
N CYS A 4 -37.52 -23.55 -38.14
CA CYS A 4 -36.70 -23.78 -39.35
C CYS A 4 -36.22 -22.51 -40.09
N LYS A 5 -36.60 -21.29 -39.67
CA LYS A 5 -36.16 -20.06 -40.36
C LYS A 5 -34.91 -19.42 -39.77
N PHE A 6 -34.41 -19.90 -38.63
CA PHE A 6 -33.24 -19.31 -37.96
C PHE A 6 -31.90 -19.90 -38.41
N PHE A 7 -31.90 -21.05 -39.09
CA PHE A 7 -30.67 -21.74 -39.52
C PHE A 7 -30.27 -21.45 -40.98
N TYR A 8 -31.18 -20.92 -41.81
CA TYR A 8 -30.96 -20.72 -43.24
C TYR A 8 -30.27 -19.40 -43.61
N PHE A 9 -30.20 -18.45 -42.67
CA PHE A 9 -29.52 -17.16 -42.89
C PHE A 9 -28.03 -17.21 -42.51
N PHE A 10 -27.61 -18.23 -41.75
CA PHE A 10 -26.22 -18.40 -41.33
C PHE A 10 -25.37 -19.20 -42.33
N PHE A 11 -26.01 -19.91 -43.27
CA PHE A 11 -25.32 -20.77 -44.25
C PHE A 11 -25.09 -20.12 -45.62
N LEU A 12 -25.67 -18.95 -45.89
CA LEU A 12 -25.51 -18.23 -47.16
C LEU A 12 -24.42 -17.15 -47.14
N TYR A 13 -23.75 -16.90 -46.01
CA TYR A 13 -22.67 -15.91 -45.94
C TYR A 13 -21.26 -16.51 -46.03
N ILE A 14 -21.13 -17.85 -46.07
CA ILE A 14 -19.84 -18.54 -46.10
C ILE A 14 -19.44 -19.07 -47.50
N PHE A 15 -20.27 -18.93 -48.55
CA PHE A 15 -20.01 -19.61 -49.83
C PHE A 15 -20.09 -18.77 -51.12
N THR A 16 -19.66 -17.50 -51.08
CA THR A 16 -19.25 -16.80 -52.31
C THR A 16 -17.81 -16.33 -52.18
N ILE A 17 -16.92 -17.33 -52.21
CA ILE A 17 -15.51 -17.19 -52.51
C ILE A 17 -15.33 -17.07 -54.04
N ASP A 18 -14.38 -16.23 -54.42
CA ASP A 18 -13.64 -16.16 -55.70
C ASP A 18 -14.37 -15.73 -56.99
N PHE A 19 -13.98 -14.57 -57.53
CA PHE A 19 -13.54 -14.49 -58.93
C PHE A 19 -12.59 -13.31 -59.17
N LYS A 20 -11.41 -13.66 -59.69
CA LYS A 20 -10.26 -12.82 -60.10
C LYS A 20 -10.63 -11.83 -61.20
N TYR A 21 -9.86 -10.74 -61.33
CA TYR A 21 -9.18 -10.21 -62.55
C TYR A 21 -8.69 -8.77 -62.26
N VAL A 22 -7.41 -8.56 -61.88
CA VAL A 22 -6.24 -8.24 -62.74
C VAL A 22 -6.37 -6.91 -63.51
N ASN A 23 -5.65 -5.88 -63.05
CA ASN A 23 -4.61 -5.15 -63.80
C ASN A 23 -4.05 -4.01 -62.91
N CYS A 24 -2.83 -4.12 -62.39
CA CYS A 24 -1.56 -3.78 -63.05
C CYS A 24 -1.24 -2.28 -62.88
N PHE A 25 -0.34 -1.93 -61.95
CA PHE A 25 0.86 -1.16 -62.26
C PHE A 25 1.83 -1.06 -61.06
N TYR A 26 2.97 -1.73 -61.22
CA TYR A 26 4.31 -1.42 -60.71
C TYR A 26 4.62 -1.40 -59.20
N LEU A 27 5.38 -2.42 -58.76
CA LEU A 27 6.37 -2.31 -57.70
C LEU A 27 7.64 -1.63 -58.23
N PRO A 28 8.24 -0.70 -57.47
CA PRO A 28 9.68 -0.62 -57.34
C PRO A 28 10.11 -1.21 -55.99
N LYS A 29 11.17 -2.02 -56.06
CA LYS A 29 11.92 -2.54 -54.90
C LYS A 29 12.34 -1.37 -54.00
N LEU A 30 12.12 -1.48 -52.69
CA LEU A 30 13.16 -1.34 -51.65
C LEU A 30 12.57 -1.30 -50.23
N CYS A 31 13.44 -1.73 -49.32
CA CYS A 31 13.39 -1.59 -47.87
C CYS A 31 12.58 -2.64 -47.10
N ARG A 32 13.38 -3.53 -46.50
CA ARG A 32 13.09 -4.35 -45.32
C ARG A 32 12.58 -3.44 -44.20
N VAL A 33 11.27 -3.29 -44.05
CA VAL A 33 10.67 -2.61 -42.90
C VAL A 33 9.86 -3.63 -42.13
N ASN A 34 10.18 -3.79 -40.85
CA ASN A 34 9.33 -4.51 -39.91
C ASN A 34 7.92 -3.94 -40.03
N PHE A 35 6.98 -4.79 -40.44
CA PHE A 35 5.55 -4.47 -40.42
C PHE A 35 5.13 -4.39 -38.95
N PHE A 36 5.36 -3.22 -38.34
CA PHE A 36 4.77 -2.89 -37.05
C PHE A 36 3.28 -2.71 -37.32
N ARG A 37 2.48 -3.65 -36.80
CA ARG A 37 1.02 -3.60 -36.86
C ARG A 37 0.59 -2.28 -36.20
N LEU A 38 0.25 -1.28 -37.00
CA LEU A 38 -0.59 -0.16 -36.57
C LEU A 38 -1.96 -0.77 -36.26
N SER A 39 -2.26 -0.93 -34.97
CA SER A 39 -3.63 -1.11 -34.53
C SER A 39 -4.42 0.10 -35.00
N GLU A 40 -5.51 -0.17 -35.71
CA GLU A 40 -6.38 0.81 -36.35
C GLU A 40 -6.68 2.00 -35.43
N SER A 41 -6.50 3.14 -36.05
CA SER A 41 -7.00 4.45 -35.73
C SER A 41 -8.41 4.46 -35.13
N ASN A 42 -8.49 4.81 -33.84
CA ASN A 42 -9.47 5.81 -33.43
C ASN A 42 -8.79 7.17 -33.58
N ASP A 43 -8.84 7.73 -34.80
CA ASP A 43 -8.33 9.05 -35.16
C ASP A 43 -9.21 10.17 -34.60
N ALA A 44 -9.24 10.27 -33.27
CA ALA A 44 -9.59 11.49 -32.53
C ALA A 44 -8.38 11.85 -31.65
N ALA A 45 -7.23 12.07 -32.29
CA ALA A 45 -6.04 12.57 -31.63
C ALA A 45 -6.20 14.05 -31.29
N SER A 46 -5.65 14.42 -30.12
CA SER A 46 -5.02 15.72 -29.80
C SER A 46 -5.72 16.63 -28.78
N TYR A 47 -5.92 16.13 -27.54
CA TYR A 47 -5.78 16.93 -26.30
C TYR A 47 -5.56 16.07 -25.02
N SER A 48 -5.15 14.81 -25.09
CA SER A 48 -5.35 13.91 -23.92
C SER A 48 -4.11 13.59 -23.08
N ASP A 49 -2.91 13.39 -23.64
CA ASP A 49 -1.81 12.80 -22.85
C ASP A 49 -1.26 13.74 -21.75
N GLY A 50 -0.99 15.01 -22.08
CA GLY A 50 -0.51 15.99 -21.11
C GLY A 50 -1.56 16.41 -20.08
N HIS A 51 -2.83 16.55 -20.52
CA HIS A 51 -3.95 16.92 -19.65
C HIS A 51 -4.32 15.78 -18.69
N GLU A 52 -4.41 14.54 -19.17
CA GLU A 52 -4.70 13.38 -18.33
C GLU A 52 -3.58 13.11 -17.35
N LYS A 53 -2.32 13.17 -17.79
CA LYS A 53 -1.15 13.05 -16.91
C LYS A 53 -1.15 14.16 -15.84
N TYR A 54 -1.46 15.39 -16.23
CA TYR A 54 -1.60 16.51 -15.28
C TYR A 54 -2.73 16.27 -14.26
N MET A 55 -3.89 15.80 -14.70
CA MET A 55 -5.03 15.50 -13.83
C MET A 55 -4.73 14.34 -12.88
N GLN A 56 -4.04 13.30 -13.37
CA GLN A 56 -3.56 12.20 -12.55
C GLN A 56 -2.53 12.68 -11.53
N GLU A 57 -1.54 13.48 -11.92
CA GLU A 57 -0.55 14.05 -11.01
C GLU A 57 -1.20 14.95 -9.95
N LYS A 58 -2.18 15.77 -10.35
CA LYS A 58 -2.95 16.63 -9.43
C LYS A 58 -3.73 15.78 -8.43
N LYS A 59 -4.40 14.71 -8.89
CA LYS A 59 -5.10 13.75 -8.02
C LYS A 59 -4.12 13.05 -7.07
N MET A 60 -2.97 12.60 -7.56
CA MET A 60 -1.94 11.95 -6.75
C MET A 60 -1.35 12.91 -5.70
N LYS A 61 -1.12 14.18 -6.05
CA LYS A 61 -0.70 15.23 -5.09
C LYS A 61 -1.77 15.46 -4.02
N GLN A 62 -3.04 15.59 -4.42
CA GLN A 62 -4.15 15.73 -3.46
C GLN A 62 -4.29 14.52 -2.54
N LEU A 63 -4.12 13.30 -3.05
CA LEU A 63 -4.14 12.07 -2.25
C LEU A 63 -2.99 12.03 -1.23
N LYS A 64 -1.77 12.42 -1.64
CA LYS A 64 -0.62 12.52 -0.74
C LYS A 64 -0.80 13.57 0.36
N LEU A 65 -1.43 14.70 0.04
CA LEU A 65 -1.74 15.73 1.04
C LEU A 65 -2.82 15.28 2.02
N LYS A 66 -3.83 14.52 1.55
CA LYS A 66 -4.90 13.95 2.38
C LYS A 66 -4.43 12.79 3.26
N SER A 67 -3.41 12.04 2.84
CA SER A 67 -2.82 11.01 3.68
C SER A 67 -2.02 11.65 4.82
N GLU A 68 -2.59 11.67 6.03
CA GLU A 68 -1.83 11.99 7.23
C GLU A 68 -0.66 11.01 7.37
N ASN A 69 0.57 11.51 7.28
CA ASN A 69 1.78 10.71 7.47
C ASN A 69 1.81 10.18 8.91
N LYS A 70 1.42 8.91 9.09
CA LYS A 70 1.49 8.21 10.38
C LYS A 70 2.95 7.90 10.72
N THR A 71 3.67 8.92 11.19
CA THR A 71 5.06 8.74 11.60
C THR A 71 5.17 7.76 12.77
N VAL A 72 6.21 6.93 12.76
CA VAL A 72 6.54 6.01 13.85
C VAL A 72 7.56 6.70 14.75
N LYS A 73 7.15 7.04 15.98
CA LYS A 73 8.03 7.61 17.00
C LYS A 73 8.71 6.49 17.77
N GLN A 74 10.01 6.60 17.99
CA GLN A 74 10.78 5.58 18.69
C GLN A 74 11.11 6.05 20.12
N LEU A 75 10.85 5.19 21.10
CA LEU A 75 11.20 5.43 22.50
C LEU A 75 12.20 4.37 22.95
N ARG A 76 13.41 4.82 23.29
CA ARG A 76 14.49 3.96 23.78
C ARG A 76 14.43 3.81 25.29
N ILE A 77 14.59 2.57 25.76
CA ILE A 77 14.60 2.19 27.18
C ILE A 77 15.77 1.24 27.46
N THR A 78 16.20 1.21 28.72
CA THR A 78 17.28 0.35 29.21
C THR A 78 16.68 -0.69 30.16
N PRO A 79 17.22 -1.92 30.26
CA PRO A 79 16.66 -2.95 31.16
C PRO A 79 16.69 -2.58 32.66
N ARG A 80 17.59 -1.68 33.07
CA ARG A 80 17.71 -1.19 34.46
C ARG A 80 17.07 0.19 34.67
N ILE A 81 15.95 0.46 34.00
CA ILE A 81 15.24 1.73 34.12
C ILE A 81 14.55 1.85 35.50
N ALA A 82 14.62 3.04 36.10
CA ALA A 82 13.88 3.32 37.33
C ALA A 82 12.38 3.44 37.06
N ALA A 83 11.55 3.22 38.08
CA ALA A 83 10.09 3.30 37.93
C ALA A 83 9.62 4.69 37.47
N ASN A 84 10.19 5.76 38.01
CA ASN A 84 9.83 7.13 37.61
C ASN A 84 10.19 7.43 36.14
N ASP A 85 11.38 7.03 35.70
CA ASP A 85 11.82 7.23 34.31
C ASP A 85 10.92 6.49 33.32
N LEU A 86 10.49 5.28 33.69
CA LEU A 86 9.56 4.50 32.90
C LEU A 86 8.22 5.23 32.75
N LEU A 87 7.68 5.80 33.83
CA LEU A 87 6.44 6.57 33.81
C LEU A 87 6.54 7.80 32.91
N ILE A 88 7.67 8.52 32.93
CA ILE A 88 7.90 9.66 32.03
C ILE A 88 7.86 9.19 30.56
N LYS A 89 8.52 8.06 30.23
CA LYS A 89 8.47 7.50 28.86
C LYS A 89 7.06 7.07 28.46
N ILE A 90 6.28 6.50 29.38
CA ILE A 90 4.88 6.12 29.16
C ILE A 90 4.03 7.37 28.89
N ASN A 91 4.20 8.44 29.66
CA ASN A 91 3.48 9.70 29.45
C ASN A 91 3.81 10.32 28.09
N CYS A 92 5.08 10.31 27.68
CA CYS A 92 5.47 10.70 26.32
C CYS A 92 4.79 9.82 25.26
N ALA A 93 4.71 8.51 25.46
CA ALA A 93 4.01 7.61 24.56
C ALA A 93 2.50 7.90 24.47
N LYS A 94 1.84 8.19 25.60
CA LYS A 94 0.44 8.62 25.65
C LYS A 94 0.24 9.87 24.77
N GLN A 95 1.10 10.87 24.91
CA GLN A 95 1.04 12.08 24.08
C GLN A 95 1.24 11.81 22.58
N PHE A 96 2.15 10.90 22.20
CA PHE A 96 2.34 10.53 20.79
C PHE A 96 1.14 9.77 20.22
N LEU A 97 0.52 8.88 21.00
CA LEU A 97 -0.69 8.17 20.58
C LEU A 97 -1.88 9.12 20.43
N LEU A 98 -2.02 10.10 21.33
CA LEU A 98 -3.03 11.16 21.22
C LEU A 98 -2.85 11.99 19.94
N ARG A 99 -1.60 12.31 19.57
CA ARG A 99 -1.24 12.99 18.31
C ARG A 99 -1.30 12.09 17.07
N ARG A 100 -1.89 10.90 17.17
CA ARG A 100 -2.04 9.93 16.08
C ARG A 100 -0.73 9.43 15.46
N HIS A 101 0.31 9.29 16.28
CA HIS A 101 1.54 8.63 15.88
C HIS A 101 1.60 7.19 16.41
N ARG A 102 2.26 6.31 15.66
CA ARG A 102 2.58 4.96 16.15
C ARG A 102 3.82 5.06 17.03
N VAL A 103 3.91 4.26 18.08
CA VAL A 103 5.03 4.32 19.03
C VAL A 103 5.73 2.98 19.06
N LYS A 104 7.03 2.98 18.76
CA LYS A 104 7.90 1.80 18.86
C LYS A 104 8.78 1.93 20.11
N PHE A 105 8.58 1.06 21.08
CA PHE A 105 9.51 0.92 22.19
C PHE A 105 10.68 0.05 21.77
N ILE A 106 11.88 0.48 22.13
CA ILE A 106 13.15 -0.17 21.79
C ILE A 106 13.94 -0.33 23.07
N LEU A 107 14.10 -1.58 23.51
CA LEU A 107 14.94 -1.93 24.64
C LEU A 107 16.23 -2.56 24.12
N THR A 108 17.37 -1.99 24.48
CA THR A 108 18.68 -2.53 24.12
C THR A 108 19.27 -3.28 25.29
N LEU A 109 19.45 -4.59 25.12
CA LEU A 109 20.13 -5.47 26.05
C LEU A 109 21.63 -5.25 25.96
N LYS A 110 22.29 -5.27 27.13
CA LYS A 110 23.74 -5.16 27.25
C LYS A 110 24.27 -6.43 27.89
N GLY A 111 25.13 -7.18 27.19
CA GLY A 111 25.91 -8.33 27.69
C GLY A 111 25.25 -9.18 28.78
N ARG A 112 25.43 -8.80 30.04
CA ARG A 112 24.89 -9.50 31.22
C ARG A 112 23.36 -9.58 31.29
N GLU A 113 22.65 -8.78 30.50
CA GLU A 113 21.19 -8.67 30.54
C GLU A 113 20.47 -9.65 29.61
N TYR A 114 21.17 -10.39 28.74
CA TYR A 114 20.53 -11.38 27.85
C TYR A 114 19.80 -12.48 28.61
N THR A 115 20.36 -12.91 29.73
CA THR A 115 19.77 -13.96 30.57
C THR A 115 18.50 -13.49 31.28
N ASN A 116 18.37 -12.18 31.55
CA ASN A 116 17.24 -11.63 32.30
C ASN A 116 16.05 -11.24 31.39
N THR A 117 15.54 -12.22 30.65
CA THR A 117 14.37 -12.03 29.78
C THR A 117 13.10 -11.75 30.59
N GLU A 118 13.01 -12.21 31.84
CA GLU A 118 11.87 -11.96 32.71
C GLU A 118 11.69 -10.48 33.03
N ASN A 119 12.76 -9.77 33.38
CA ASN A 119 12.69 -8.34 33.67
C ASN A 119 12.20 -7.55 32.44
N VAL A 120 12.70 -7.91 31.25
CA VAL A 120 12.25 -7.32 29.98
C VAL A 120 10.74 -7.50 29.80
N LYS A 121 10.24 -8.73 29.99
CA LYS A 121 8.81 -9.02 29.93
C LYS A 121 8.01 -8.18 30.93
N ARG A 122 8.47 -8.08 32.18
CA ARG A 122 7.80 -7.27 33.22
C ARG A 122 7.70 -5.80 32.83
N ILE A 123 8.75 -5.21 32.23
CA ILE A 123 8.74 -3.82 31.76
C ILE A 123 7.71 -3.63 30.64
N PHE A 124 7.72 -4.50 29.62
CA PHE A 124 6.77 -4.39 28.50
C PHE A 124 5.33 -4.69 28.92
N SER A 125 5.10 -5.58 29.89
CA SER A 125 3.78 -5.81 30.48
C SER A 125 3.24 -4.56 31.15
N LYS A 126 4.05 -3.87 31.97
CA LYS A 126 3.65 -2.59 32.60
C LYS A 126 3.32 -1.51 31.56
N ILE A 127 4.15 -1.38 30.52
CA ILE A 127 3.89 -0.43 29.42
C ILE A 127 2.57 -0.77 28.71
N SER A 128 2.33 -2.07 28.46
CA SER A 128 1.13 -2.53 27.76
C SER A 128 -0.14 -2.28 28.55
N GLU A 129 -0.11 -2.48 29.87
CA GLU A 129 -1.21 -2.20 30.78
C GLU A 129 -1.59 -0.70 30.78
N GLU A 130 -0.59 0.16 30.95
CA GLU A 130 -0.77 1.62 30.97
C GLU A 130 -1.25 2.21 29.63
N LEU A 131 -0.86 1.60 28.51
CA LEU A 131 -1.19 2.07 27.16
C LEU A 131 -2.43 1.41 26.56
N LYS A 132 -3.04 0.42 27.24
CA LYS A 132 -4.18 -0.37 26.75
C LYS A 132 -5.40 0.50 26.36
N SER A 133 -5.61 1.62 27.06
CA SER A 133 -6.71 2.55 26.75
C SER A 133 -6.48 3.34 25.46
N TYR A 134 -5.23 3.61 25.09
CA TYR A 134 -4.87 4.49 23.98
C TYR A 134 -4.59 3.73 22.69
N GLY A 135 -4.06 2.51 22.79
CA GLY A 135 -3.56 1.78 21.63
C GLY A 135 -3.58 0.26 21.79
N ASN A 136 -3.47 -0.41 20.65
CA ASN A 136 -3.29 -1.86 20.58
C ASN A 136 -1.79 -2.16 20.49
N SER A 137 -1.29 -3.01 21.38
CA SER A 137 0.10 -3.47 21.37
C SER A 137 0.29 -4.64 20.42
N GLU A 138 1.35 -4.61 19.61
CA GLU A 138 1.83 -5.80 18.89
C GLU A 138 2.64 -6.71 19.83
N SER A 139 2.94 -7.93 19.35
CA SER A 139 3.81 -8.84 20.06
C SER A 139 5.24 -8.31 20.15
N MET A 140 5.90 -8.59 21.28
CA MET A 140 7.31 -8.27 21.49
C MET A 140 8.17 -9.09 20.52
N ARG A 141 9.04 -8.41 19.77
CA ARG A 141 10.00 -9.03 18.84
C ARG A 141 11.42 -8.80 19.31
N GLN A 142 12.22 -9.86 19.37
CA GLN A 142 13.64 -9.77 19.69
C GLN A 142 14.47 -9.96 18.41
N SER A 143 15.34 -8.99 18.14
CA SER A 143 16.31 -8.99 17.05
C SER A 143 17.70 -8.83 17.64
N GLY A 144 18.34 -9.95 17.97
CA GLY A 144 19.64 -9.96 18.65
C GLY A 144 19.58 -9.29 20.03
N ASN A 145 20.33 -8.20 20.19
CA ASN A 145 20.40 -7.41 21.41
C ASN A 145 19.28 -6.39 21.58
N VAL A 146 18.41 -6.25 20.58
CA VAL A 146 17.32 -5.27 20.64
C VAL A 146 15.99 -5.99 20.76
N VAL A 147 15.23 -5.64 21.78
CA VAL A 147 13.85 -6.06 21.97
C VAL A 147 12.93 -4.89 21.63
N THR A 148 11.92 -5.14 20.81
CA THR A 148 11.02 -4.08 20.33
C THR A 148 9.57 -4.47 20.48
N GLN A 149 8.73 -3.47 20.76
CA GLN A 149 7.28 -3.61 20.73
C GLN A 149 6.67 -2.38 20.07
N LEU A 150 5.78 -2.60 19.11
CA LEU A 150 5.10 -1.54 18.39
C LEU A 150 3.68 -1.36 18.95
N PHE A 151 3.30 -0.11 19.19
CA PHE A 151 1.97 0.29 19.62
C PHE A 151 1.26 1.01 18.48
N ASN A 152 0.11 0.46 18.12
CA ASN A 152 -0.77 0.97 17.09
C ASN A 152 -1.92 1.75 17.72
N LEU A 153 -2.45 2.70 16.97
CA LEU A 153 -3.59 3.51 17.38
C LEU A 153 -4.83 2.61 17.48
N LYS A 154 -5.59 2.74 18.57
CA LYS A 154 -6.92 2.16 18.66
C LYS A 154 -7.86 2.96 17.75
N ALA A 155 -8.78 2.28 17.05
CA ALA A 155 -9.82 2.97 16.27
C ALA A 155 -10.68 3.85 17.20
N LYS A 156 -11.19 4.98 16.67
CA LYS A 156 -11.94 6.06 17.35
C LYS A 156 -12.40 5.71 18.77
N ILE A 157 -11.77 6.33 19.76
CA ILE A 157 -12.34 6.44 21.10
C ILE A 157 -13.63 7.28 20.92
N LYS A 158 -14.81 6.68 21.15
CA LYS A 158 -16.04 7.47 21.33
C LYS A 158 -15.72 8.46 22.44
N LYS A 159 -15.88 9.77 22.18
CA LYS A 159 -15.63 10.79 23.22
C LYS A 159 -16.37 10.32 24.46
N ILE A 160 -15.62 10.08 25.53
CA ILE A 160 -16.20 9.98 26.86
C ILE A 160 -16.59 11.43 27.14
N GLU A 161 -17.85 11.74 26.87
CA GLU A 161 -18.51 12.93 27.39
C GLU A 161 -18.45 12.79 28.91
N ASN A 162 -17.66 13.67 29.54
CA ASN A 162 -17.84 14.06 30.93
C ASN A 162 -18.39 15.48 30.90
#